data_AF-A0ABD2GNZ9-F1
#
_entry.id   AF-A0ABD2GNZ9-F1
#
_cell.length_a   1.000
_cell.length_b   1.000
_cell.length_c   1.000
_cell.angle_alpha   90.00
_cell.angle_beta   90.00
_cell.angle_gamma   90.00
#
_symmetry.space_group_name_H-M   'P 1'
#
loop_
_entity.id
_entity.type
_entity.pdbx_description
1 polymer ?
#
loop_
_entity_poly.entity_id
_entity_poly.type
_entity_poly.pdbx_seq_one_letter_code
_entity_poly.pdbx_strand_id
1 'polypeptide(L)'
;MKDGTGCYDHHIGIDCSDGFNGGCEQLCLQQLAPLEDDPTLYNIQMFCGCIEDYKRGPDGRSCLPLSEACTEGIDCAEAVDIPANQTVFGDLFYGYNNHSKESTSGQILKATFR
;
A
#
# COMPACT_ATOMS: atom_id res chain seq x y z
N MET A 1 16.91 -8.16 15.94
CA MET A 1 17.57 -6.84 15.78
C MET A 1 18.37 -6.62 17.04
N LYS A 2 19.69 -6.87 17.05
CA LYS A 2 20.38 -7.19 18.31
C LYS A 2 21.46 -6.21 18.79
N ASP A 3 21.65 -5.09 18.13
CA ASP A 3 22.59 -4.06 18.60
C ASP A 3 22.01 -2.63 18.58
N GLY A 4 20.82 -2.41 17.99
CA GLY A 4 20.17 -1.09 18.00
C GLY A 4 20.92 -0.01 17.20
N THR A 5 21.93 -0.40 16.42
CA THR A 5 22.79 0.51 15.63
C THR A 5 22.23 0.84 14.25
N GLY A 6 21.24 0.07 13.78
CA GLY A 6 20.76 0.13 12.40
C GLY A 6 21.75 -0.43 11.37
N CYS A 7 22.87 -1.03 11.80
CA CYS A 7 23.84 -1.64 10.93
C CYS A 7 23.48 -3.11 10.61
N TYR A 8 23.79 -3.50 9.37
CA TYR A 8 23.58 -4.83 8.81
C TYR A 8 24.42 -5.90 9.55
N ASP A 9 23.77 -6.95 10.04
CA ASP A 9 24.44 -8.17 10.55
C ASP A 9 24.21 -9.32 9.56
N HIS A 10 25.25 -9.64 8.78
CA HIS A 10 25.23 -10.70 7.77
C HIS A 10 24.91 -12.09 8.33
N HIS A 11 25.18 -12.34 9.62
CA HIS A 11 24.88 -13.63 10.24
C HIS A 11 23.38 -13.84 10.49
N ILE A 12 22.57 -12.78 10.42
CA ILE A 12 21.12 -12.81 10.65
C ILE A 12 20.32 -12.84 9.33
N GLY A 13 20.93 -12.49 8.20
CA GLY A 13 20.40 -12.75 6.85
C GLY A 13 19.14 -11.96 6.46
N ILE A 14 18.90 -10.79 7.07
CA ILE A 14 17.77 -9.92 6.73
C ILE A 14 18.33 -8.63 6.11
N ASP A 15 18.21 -8.48 4.79
CA ASP A 15 18.53 -7.26 4.04
C ASP A 15 17.52 -7.00 2.93
N CYS A 16 17.55 -5.81 2.32
CA CYS A 16 16.62 -5.51 1.21
C CYS A 16 16.87 -6.35 -0.05
N SER A 17 17.91 -7.17 -0.10
CA SER A 17 18.29 -8.04 -1.22
C SER A 17 17.98 -9.52 -0.95
N ASP A 18 17.43 -9.85 0.23
CA ASP A 18 17.12 -11.20 0.69
C ASP A 18 15.93 -11.84 -0.05
N GLY A 19 15.25 -11.07 -0.90
CA GLY A 19 14.03 -11.49 -1.62
C GLY A 19 12.76 -11.44 -0.77
N PHE A 20 12.85 -11.01 0.49
CA PHE A 20 11.77 -10.86 1.46
C PHE A 20 11.61 -9.40 1.93
N ASN A 21 12.13 -8.43 1.18
CA ASN A 21 12.09 -6.99 1.52
C ASN A 21 12.65 -6.70 2.92
N GLY A 22 13.66 -7.43 3.40
CA GLY A 22 14.22 -7.22 4.73
C GLY A 22 13.20 -7.37 5.88
N GLY A 23 12.08 -8.05 5.62
CA GLY A 23 10.96 -8.18 6.55
C GLY A 23 10.14 -6.89 6.77
N CYS A 24 10.25 -5.90 5.88
CA CYS A 24 9.42 -4.70 5.87
C CYS A 24 8.06 -4.97 5.25
N GLU A 25 7.01 -4.30 5.74
CA GLU A 25 5.66 -4.47 5.19
C GLU A 25 5.52 -3.88 3.78
N GLN A 26 6.12 -2.72 3.53
CA GLN A 26 6.01 -2.02 2.24
C GLN A 26 7.36 -1.80 1.57
N LEU A 27 8.19 -0.91 2.10
CA LEU A 27 9.46 -0.53 1.48
C LEU A 27 10.63 -0.93 2.37
N CYS A 28 11.64 -1.54 1.77
CA CYS A 28 12.95 -1.71 2.40
C CYS A 28 13.92 -0.70 1.75
N LEU A 29 14.40 0.25 2.56
CA LEU A 29 15.21 1.36 2.09
C LEU A 29 16.64 1.23 2.62
N GLN A 30 17.60 1.60 1.76
CA GLN A 30 19.01 1.65 2.09
C GLN A 30 19.48 3.10 2.12
N GLN A 31 20.20 3.49 3.16
CA GLN A 31 20.79 4.82 3.29
C GLN A 31 22.28 4.71 3.67
N LEU A 32 23.11 5.51 3.00
CA LEU A 32 24.49 5.71 3.40
C LEU A 32 24.53 6.66 4.59
N ALA A 33 25.04 6.19 5.72
CA ALA A 33 25.25 6.98 6.93
C ALA A 33 26.76 7.07 7.21
N PRO A 34 27.34 8.27 7.35
CA PRO A 34 28.75 8.42 7.68
C PRO A 34 29.08 7.81 9.05
N LEU A 35 30.30 7.31 9.23
CA LEU A 35 30.75 6.86 10.56
C LEU A 35 31.05 8.07 11.45
N GLU A 36 30.77 7.96 12.75
CA GLU A 36 31.03 9.04 13.71
C GLU A 36 32.53 9.31 13.87
N ASP A 37 33.36 8.26 13.86
CA ASP A 37 34.80 8.36 14.05
C ASP A 37 35.55 8.82 12.78
N ASP A 38 35.01 8.51 11.60
CA ASP A 38 35.57 8.93 10.31
C ASP A 38 34.45 9.20 9.29
N PRO A 39 34.08 10.47 9.06
CA PRO A 39 33.00 10.83 8.15
C PRO A 39 33.34 10.66 6.67
N THR A 40 34.57 10.27 6.33
CA THR A 40 34.94 9.87 4.96
C THR A 40 34.56 8.42 4.65
N LEU A 41 34.25 7.64 5.69
CA LEU A 41 33.73 6.28 5.61
C LEU A 41 32.22 6.29 5.84
N TYR A 42 31.54 5.31 5.25
CA TYR A 42 30.08 5.19 5.33
C TYR A 42 29.65 3.75 5.66
N ASN A 43 28.60 3.64 6.47
CA ASN A 43 27.82 2.43 6.68
C ASN A 43 26.59 2.45 5.78
N ILE A 44 26.18 1.27 5.30
CA ILE A 44 24.87 1.09 4.68
C ILE A 44 23.90 0.71 5.78
N GLN A 45 23.01 1.63 6.14
CA GLN A 45 21.90 1.35 7.05
C GLN A 45 20.69 0.91 6.24
N MET A 46 19.94 -0.04 6.80
CA MET A 46 18.70 -0.52 6.21
C MET A 46 17.55 -0.24 7.17
N PHE A 47 16.45 0.27 6.65
CA PHE A 47 15.26 0.55 7.44
C PHE A 47 13.99 0.39 6.61
N CYS A 48 12.87 0.12 7.29
CA CYS A 48 11.57 0.05 6.64
C CYS A 48 10.99 1.44 6.43
N GLY A 49 10.53 1.70 5.21
CA GLY A 49 9.76 2.89 4.82
C GLY A 49 8.32 2.51 4.46
N CYS A 50 7.46 3.52 4.42
CA CYS A 50 6.08 3.41 3.98
C CYS A 50 5.83 4.35 2.80
N ILE A 51 4.87 4.02 1.95
CA ILE A 51 4.40 4.89 0.86
C ILE A 51 3.65 6.10 1.44
N GLU A 52 3.27 7.06 0.57
CA GLU A 52 2.43 8.19 0.98
C GLU A 52 1.16 7.72 1.69
N ASP A 53 0.69 8.52 2.66
CA ASP A 53 -0.46 8.24 3.53
C ASP A 53 -0.29 7.09 4.53
N TYR A 54 0.94 6.59 4.72
CA TYR A 54 1.26 5.61 5.77
C TYR A 54 2.43 6.07 6.64
N LYS A 55 2.38 5.76 7.95
CA LYS A 55 3.49 5.92 8.89
C LYS A 55 4.06 4.59 9.33
N ARG A 56 5.36 4.56 9.59
CA ARG A 56 6.03 3.40 10.17
C ARG A 56 5.50 3.10 11.56
N GLY A 57 5.14 1.83 11.79
CA GLY A 57 4.68 1.31 13.07
C GLY A 57 5.80 1.27 14.13
N PRO A 58 5.42 1.09 15.41
CA PRO A 58 6.38 1.05 16.53
C PRO A 58 7.30 -0.18 16.51
N ASP A 59 6.92 -1.24 15.81
CA ASP A 59 7.75 -2.41 15.55
C ASP A 59 8.89 -2.12 14.54
N GLY A 60 8.82 -0.94 13.90
CA GLY A 60 9.78 -0.49 12.91
C GLY A 60 9.71 -1.26 11.59
N ARG A 61 8.67 -2.07 11.35
CA ARG A 61 8.50 -2.88 10.15
C ARG A 61 7.16 -2.71 9.48
N SER A 62 6.10 -2.57 10.28
CA SER A 62 4.75 -2.34 9.79
C SER A 62 4.54 -0.91 9.30
N CYS A 63 3.52 -0.74 8.45
CA CYS A 63 3.03 0.52 7.94
C CYS A 63 1.57 0.70 8.32
N LEU A 64 1.29 1.73 9.10
CA LEU A 64 -0.05 2.08 9.58
C LEU A 64 -0.59 3.23 8.73
N PRO A 65 -1.84 3.17 8.26
CA PRO A 65 -2.44 4.29 7.54
C PRO A 65 -2.45 5.54 8.44
N LEU A 66 -2.18 6.70 7.84
CA LEU A 66 -2.24 8.01 8.51
C LEU A 66 -3.68 8.43 8.77
N SER A 67 -4.59 8.07 7.86
CA SER A 67 -6.02 8.17 8.05
C SER A 67 -6.54 6.97 8.83
N GLU A 68 -7.51 7.22 9.71
CA GLU A 68 -8.26 6.12 10.31
C GLU A 68 -9.10 5.45 9.22
N ALA A 69 -9.11 4.12 9.23
CA ALA A 69 -10.13 3.39 8.49
C ALA A 69 -11.48 3.85 9.03
N CYS A 70 -12.33 4.28 8.12
CA CYS A 70 -13.62 4.84 8.44
C CYS A 70 -14.51 3.71 9.00
N THR A 71 -14.57 3.58 10.32
CA THR A 71 -15.12 2.38 10.99
C THR A 71 -16.63 2.45 11.19
N GLU A 72 -17.23 3.65 11.19
CA GLU A 72 -18.66 3.94 11.02
C GLU A 72 -18.87 5.46 11.21
N GLY A 73 -19.53 6.16 10.27
CA GLY A 73 -19.81 7.60 10.41
C GLY A 73 -20.11 8.34 9.09
N ILE A 74 -20.74 9.51 9.19
CA ILE A 74 -21.24 10.35 8.08
C ILE A 74 -20.16 10.71 7.04
N ASP A 75 -18.89 10.76 7.45
CA ASP A 75 -17.73 11.04 6.56
C ASP A 75 -17.25 9.80 5.78
N CYS A 76 -17.63 8.60 6.22
CA CYS A 76 -17.57 7.41 5.41
C CYS A 76 -18.82 7.47 4.55
N ALA A 77 -18.80 8.28 3.47
CA ALA A 77 -19.92 8.35 2.56
C ALA A 77 -20.33 6.90 2.23
N GLU A 78 -21.50 6.50 2.72
CA GLU A 78 -22.12 5.22 2.43
C GLU A 78 -21.99 5.08 0.92
N ALA A 79 -21.15 4.15 0.45
CA ALA A 79 -20.58 4.18 -0.90
C ALA A 79 -21.68 4.60 -1.84
N VAL A 80 -21.69 5.89 -2.22
CA VAL A 80 -22.88 6.46 -2.87
C VAL A 80 -23.05 5.54 -4.04
N ASP A 81 -24.16 4.82 -4.12
CA ASP A 81 -24.37 3.84 -5.18
C ASP A 81 -24.39 4.67 -6.45
N ILE A 82 -23.20 4.91 -7.02
CA ILE A 82 -23.02 5.74 -8.19
C ILE A 82 -23.75 4.93 -9.24
N PRO A 83 -24.89 5.42 -9.73
CA PRO A 83 -25.67 4.66 -10.68
C PRO A 83 -24.73 4.27 -11.82
N ALA A 84 -24.66 2.98 -12.17
CA ALA A 84 -23.62 2.50 -13.08
C ALA A 84 -23.63 3.23 -14.43
N ASN A 85 -24.78 3.79 -14.83
CA ASN A 85 -24.96 4.66 -16.00
C ASN A 85 -24.16 5.99 -15.95
N GLN A 86 -23.63 6.40 -14.79
CA GLN A 86 -22.79 7.59 -14.63
C GLN A 86 -21.28 7.28 -14.73
N THR A 87 -20.89 6.01 -14.83
CA THR A 87 -19.49 5.60 -14.97
C THR A 87 -19.07 5.53 -16.44
N VAL A 88 -17.78 5.78 -16.72
CA VAL A 88 -17.21 5.48 -18.04
C VAL A 88 -17.32 3.98 -18.27
N PHE A 89 -17.78 3.58 -19.45
CA PHE A 89 -18.14 2.19 -19.79
C PHE A 89 -19.33 1.64 -18.99
N GLY A 90 -20.24 2.51 -18.53
CA GLY A 90 -21.43 2.16 -17.75
C GLY A 90 -22.28 1.04 -18.35
N ASP A 91 -22.34 0.93 -19.68
CA ASP A 91 -23.08 -0.12 -20.39
C ASP A 91 -22.60 -1.54 -20.06
N LEU A 92 -21.36 -1.75 -19.62
CA LEU A 92 -20.89 -3.09 -19.20
C LEU A 92 -21.65 -3.62 -17.97
N PHE A 93 -22.20 -2.73 -17.15
CA PHE A 93 -22.96 -3.11 -15.97
C PHE A 93 -24.42 -3.47 -16.30
N TYR A 94 -24.84 -3.27 -17.54
CA TYR A 94 -26.15 -3.61 -18.08
C TYR A 94 -25.99 -4.73 -19.11
N GLY A 95 -26.80 -5.78 -19.02
CA GLY A 95 -26.68 -6.93 -19.93
C GLY A 95 -26.99 -6.55 -21.39
N TYR A 96 -26.58 -7.37 -22.35
CA TYR A 96 -26.87 -7.16 -23.77
C TYR A 96 -27.92 -8.14 -24.27
N ASN A 97 -28.97 -7.63 -24.93
CA ASN A 97 -29.97 -8.48 -25.59
C ASN A 97 -29.54 -8.77 -27.03
N ASN A 98 -29.19 -10.03 -27.30
CA ASN A 98 -28.72 -10.45 -28.63
C ASN A 98 -29.80 -10.36 -29.73
N HIS A 99 -31.09 -10.44 -29.37
CA HIS A 99 -32.18 -10.36 -30.33
C HIS A 99 -32.50 -8.92 -30.73
N SER A 100 -32.62 -8.00 -29.76
CA SER A 100 -32.91 -6.58 -30.03
C SER A 100 -31.66 -5.76 -30.37
N LYS A 101 -30.47 -6.29 -30.07
CA LYS A 101 -29.16 -5.61 -30.19
C LYS A 101 -29.02 -4.37 -29.31
N GLU A 102 -29.73 -4.34 -28.19
CA GLU A 102 -29.78 -3.21 -27.26
C GLU A 102 -29.29 -3.61 -25.85
N SER A 103 -28.91 -2.60 -25.06
CA SER A 103 -28.64 -2.75 -23.63
C SER A 103 -29.93 -3.02 -22.85
N THR A 104 -29.85 -3.87 -21.83
CA THR A 104 -30.99 -4.22 -20.97
C THR A 104 -31.22 -3.15 -19.90
N SER A 105 -32.47 -2.98 -19.48
CA SER A 105 -32.89 -1.96 -18.51
C SER A 105 -32.56 -2.31 -17.04
N GLY A 106 -32.02 -3.51 -16.78
CA GLY A 106 -31.65 -3.97 -15.45
C GLY A 106 -30.14 -4.08 -15.28
N GLN A 107 -29.61 -3.51 -14.20
CA GLN A 107 -28.21 -3.66 -13.84
C GLN A 107 -27.94 -5.12 -13.46
N ILE A 108 -26.92 -5.73 -14.07
CA ILE A 108 -26.53 -7.13 -13.85
C ILE A 108 -25.25 -7.26 -13.00
N LEU A 109 -24.44 -6.21 -12.93
CA LEU A 109 -23.18 -6.18 -12.19
C LEU A 109 -23.14 -4.94 -11.30
N LYS A 110 -22.71 -5.10 -10.03
CA LYS A 110 -22.49 -3.96 -9.13
C LYS A 110 -21.18 -3.25 -9.48
N ALA A 111 -21.25 -1.95 -9.73
CA ALA A 111 -20.07 -1.09 -9.86
C ALA A 111 -19.59 -0.67 -8.47
N THR A 112 -18.30 -0.76 -8.19
CA THR A 112 -17.70 -0.31 -6.93
C THR A 112 -16.35 0.34 -7.18
N PHE A 113 -16.06 1.43 -6.46
CA PHE A 113 -14.73 2.05 -6.40
C PHE A 113 -14.13 1.71 -5.03
N ARG A 114 -13.21 0.74 -5.00
CA ARG A 114 -12.56 0.25 -3.79
C ARG A 114 -11.20 0.92 -3.59
#